data_AF-A0A2J7QYJ6-F1
#
_entry.id   AF-A0A2J7QYJ6-F1
#
_cell.length_a   1.000
_cell.length_b   1.000
_cell.length_c   1.000
_cell.angle_alpha   90.00
_cell.angle_beta   90.00
_cell.angle_gamma   90.00
#
_symmetry.space_group_name_H-M   'P 1'
#
loop_
_entity.id
_entity.type
_entity.pdbx_description
1 polymer ?
#
loop_
_entity_poly.entity_id
_entity_poly.type
_entity_poly.pdbx_seq_one_letter_code
_entity_poly.pdbx_strand_id
1 'polypeptide(L)'
;MPQEIWPKSMKLRKGDIVTRVEGHLSVVHWENKCDVYVLMNMHPPLLDGNFQDESGHAVKPHVIEDYNAHMGFVDKSDRMVNSYVIARMTWKWTKKLFFHTYYMTIVNSDLLHKSCGGKMTHKKFREILEWDLTLHSHEANITVSGISRGRPSSAGPNSCVPAVDLQRGGPPSNESYQL
;
A
#
# COMPACT_ATOMS: atom_id res chain seq x y z
N MET A 1 -34.50 -8.26 -0.28
CA MET A 1 -34.38 -9.72 -0.04
C MET A 1 -35.77 -10.32 0.07
N PRO A 2 -36.04 -11.50 -0.50
CA PRO A 2 -37.34 -12.16 -0.43
C PRO A 2 -37.74 -12.44 1.03
N GLN A 3 -39.01 -12.21 1.39
CA GLN A 3 -39.50 -12.37 2.76
C GLN A 3 -39.45 -13.82 3.27
N GLU A 4 -39.38 -14.79 2.35
CA GLU A 4 -39.37 -16.23 2.62
C GLU A 4 -38.06 -16.75 3.23
N ILE A 5 -36.99 -15.94 3.17
CA ILE A 5 -35.65 -16.28 3.69
C ILE A 5 -35.42 -15.63 5.07
N TRP A 6 -36.45 -14.99 5.65
CA TRP A 6 -36.32 -14.32 6.94
C TRP A 6 -36.29 -15.34 8.10
N PRO A 7 -35.38 -15.19 9.09
CA PRO A 7 -35.16 -16.15 10.19
C PRO A 7 -36.37 -16.37 11.12
N LYS A 8 -37.46 -15.60 10.98
CA LYS A 8 -38.66 -15.75 11.82
C LYS A 8 -39.67 -16.79 11.31
N SER A 9 -39.48 -17.42 10.15
CA SER A 9 -40.47 -18.37 9.60
C SER A 9 -39.99 -19.83 9.41
N MET A 10 -38.67 -20.07 9.32
CA MET A 10 -38.11 -21.42 9.18
C MET A 10 -37.19 -21.76 10.33
N LYS A 11 -37.58 -22.73 11.17
CA LYS A 11 -36.69 -23.35 12.16
C LYS A 11 -35.81 -24.35 11.42
N LEU A 12 -34.62 -23.93 11.01
CA LEU A 12 -33.63 -24.83 10.43
C LEU A 12 -32.87 -25.59 11.52
N ARG A 13 -32.46 -26.80 11.19
CA ARG A 13 -31.57 -27.63 12.01
C ARG A 13 -30.16 -27.46 11.48
N LYS A 14 -29.18 -27.66 12.36
CA LYS A 14 -27.76 -27.69 11.98
C LYS A 14 -27.54 -28.62 10.78
N GLY A 15 -26.85 -28.13 9.75
CA GLY A 15 -26.61 -28.82 8.49
C GLY A 15 -27.69 -28.63 7.44
N ASP A 16 -28.80 -27.95 7.76
CA ASP A 16 -29.80 -27.60 6.75
C ASP A 16 -29.24 -26.56 5.77
N ILE A 17 -29.47 -26.82 4.49
CA ILE A 17 -29.22 -25.91 3.38
C ILE A 17 -30.57 -25.62 2.75
N VAL A 18 -30.86 -24.34 2.53
CA VAL A 18 -32.05 -23.86 1.82
C VAL A 18 -31.60 -22.89 0.74
N THR A 19 -31.99 -23.17 -0.50
CA THR A 19 -31.66 -22.36 -1.67
C THR A 19 -32.91 -21.74 -2.26
N ARG A 20 -32.84 -20.45 -2.60
CA ARG A 20 -33.88 -19.74 -3.35
C ARG A 20 -33.26 -19.09 -4.56
N VAL A 21 -33.96 -19.16 -5.69
CA VAL A 21 -33.46 -18.68 -6.98
C VAL A 21 -34.44 -17.65 -7.51
N GLU A 22 -33.93 -16.50 -7.90
CA GLU A 22 -34.67 -15.44 -8.57
C GLU A 22 -33.91 -15.06 -9.84
N GLY A 23 -34.44 -15.47 -11.00
CA GLY A 23 -33.77 -15.28 -12.29
C GLY A 23 -32.40 -15.98 -12.33
N HIS A 24 -31.33 -15.20 -12.47
CA HIS A 24 -29.94 -15.69 -12.51
C HIS A 24 -29.23 -15.62 -11.15
N LEU A 25 -29.96 -15.27 -10.09
CA LEU A 25 -29.41 -15.05 -8.76
C LEU A 25 -29.92 -16.12 -7.80
N SER A 26 -29.01 -16.74 -7.07
CA SER A 26 -29.32 -17.75 -6.05
C SER A 26 -28.89 -17.25 -4.68
N VAL A 27 -29.77 -17.39 -3.70
CA VAL A 27 -29.49 -17.19 -2.28
C VAL A 27 -29.40 -18.56 -1.64
N VAL A 28 -28.30 -18.84 -0.95
CA VAL A 28 -28.12 -20.03 -0.12
C VAL A 28 -28.12 -19.61 1.33
N HIS A 29 -28.98 -20.25 2.12
CA HIS A 29 -28.99 -20.18 3.57
C HIS A 29 -28.48 -21.51 4.12
N TRP A 30 -27.39 -21.46 4.89
CA TRP A 30 -26.78 -22.61 5.53
C TRP A 30 -26.78 -22.45 7.05
N GLU A 31 -27.37 -23.42 7.73
CA GLU A 31 -27.46 -23.45 9.18
C GLU A 31 -26.29 -24.23 9.78
N ASN A 32 -25.47 -23.59 10.60
CA ASN A 32 -24.37 -24.24 11.32
C ASN A 32 -24.33 -23.82 12.80
N LYS A 33 -23.18 -23.34 13.31
CA LYS A 33 -23.12 -22.67 14.63
C LYS A 33 -23.82 -21.32 14.61
N CYS A 34 -23.94 -20.73 13.42
CA CYS A 34 -24.63 -19.48 13.11
C CYS A 34 -25.20 -19.59 11.70
N ASP A 35 -26.28 -18.86 11.44
CA ASP A 35 -26.87 -18.70 10.11
C ASP A 35 -25.88 -18.04 9.15
N VAL A 36 -25.66 -18.67 7.99
CA VAL A 36 -24.83 -18.11 6.93
C VAL A 36 -25.67 -17.93 5.67
N TYR A 37 -25.70 -16.70 5.16
CA TYR A 37 -26.40 -16.35 3.92
C TYR A 37 -25.37 -15.99 2.85
N VAL A 38 -25.46 -16.62 1.69
CA VAL A 38 -24.60 -16.34 0.54
C VAL A 38 -25.44 -16.06 -0.69
N LEU A 39 -25.12 -14.97 -1.37
CA LEU A 39 -25.71 -14.59 -2.65
C LEU A 39 -24.72 -14.92 -3.77
N MET A 40 -25.18 -15.62 -4.81
CA MET A 40 -24.33 -16.08 -5.91
C MET A 40 -25.06 -16.08 -7.25
N ASN A 41 -24.31 -15.92 -8.33
CA ASN A 41 -24.81 -16.13 -9.70
C ASN A 41 -23.98 -17.17 -10.48
N MET A 42 -22.90 -17.70 -9.88
CA MET A 42 -21.90 -18.53 -10.57
C MET A 42 -22.19 -20.03 -10.52
N HIS A 43 -22.85 -20.49 -9.46
CA HIS A 43 -23.11 -21.91 -9.23
C HIS A 43 -24.57 -22.25 -9.51
N PRO A 44 -24.87 -23.48 -9.98
CA PRO A 44 -26.23 -23.97 -10.02
C PRO A 44 -26.81 -24.01 -8.59
N PRO A 45 -28.14 -23.88 -8.44
CA PRO A 45 -28.80 -23.94 -7.15
C PRO A 45 -28.48 -25.25 -6.42
N LEU A 46 -28.12 -25.14 -5.14
CA LEU A 46 -27.86 -26.31 -4.31
C LEU A 46 -29.17 -27.02 -3.97
N LEU A 47 -29.08 -28.32 -3.72
CA LEU A 47 -30.21 -29.10 -3.22
C LEU A 47 -30.55 -28.69 -1.79
N ASP A 48 -31.83 -28.45 -1.55
CA ASP A 48 -32.36 -28.25 -0.20
C ASP A 48 -32.28 -29.57 0.58
N GLY A 49 -31.83 -29.53 1.82
CA GLY A 49 -31.70 -30.73 2.64
C GLY A 49 -30.81 -30.57 3.86
N ASN A 50 -30.76 -31.61 4.69
CA ASN A 50 -29.85 -31.68 5.84
C ASN A 50 -28.60 -32.46 5.44
N PHE A 51 -27.45 -31.79 5.46
CA PHE A 51 -26.17 -32.39 5.11
C PHE A 51 -25.28 -32.43 6.34
N GLN A 52 -25.14 -33.63 6.91
CA GLN A 52 -24.25 -33.91 8.03
C GLN A 52 -23.31 -35.07 7.69
N ASP A 53 -22.09 -35.02 8.24
CA ASP A 53 -21.16 -36.14 8.19
C ASP A 53 -21.57 -37.27 9.16
N GLU A 54 -20.87 -38.40 9.11
CA GLU A 54 -21.10 -39.54 10.03
C GLU A 54 -20.93 -39.16 11.52
N SER A 55 -20.27 -38.02 11.80
CA SER A 55 -20.03 -37.49 13.13
C SER A 55 -21.06 -36.44 13.58
N GLY A 56 -22.07 -36.11 12.75
CA GLY A 56 -23.09 -35.10 13.05
C GLY A 56 -22.63 -33.64 12.89
N HIS A 57 -21.55 -33.39 12.16
CA HIS A 57 -21.14 -32.04 11.76
C HIS A 57 -21.81 -31.63 10.46
N ALA A 58 -22.24 -30.36 10.40
CA ALA A 58 -22.77 -29.77 9.18
C ALA A 58 -21.70 -29.77 8.09
N VAL A 59 -22.01 -30.41 6.96
CA VAL A 59 -21.14 -30.39 5.79
C VAL A 59 -21.14 -28.97 5.21
N LYS A 60 -19.96 -28.42 4.97
CA LYS A 60 -19.84 -27.07 4.39
C LYS A 60 -20.26 -27.13 2.91
N PRO A 61 -21.19 -26.28 2.46
CA PRO A 61 -21.56 -26.17 1.05
C PRO A 61 -20.37 -25.71 0.20
N HIS A 62 -20.24 -26.28 -1.01
CA HIS A 62 -19.15 -25.94 -1.93
C HIS A 62 -19.07 -24.44 -2.24
N VAL A 63 -20.22 -23.76 -2.38
CA VAL A 63 -20.22 -22.31 -2.61
C VAL A 63 -19.66 -21.50 -1.44
N ILE A 64 -19.80 -21.98 -0.20
CA ILE A 64 -19.20 -21.34 0.97
C ILE A 64 -17.69 -21.59 0.98
N GLU A 65 -17.24 -22.76 0.52
CA GLU A 65 -15.83 -23.05 0.32
C GLU A 65 -15.20 -22.14 -0.75
N ASP A 66 -15.85 -22.01 -1.92
CA ASP A 66 -15.40 -21.14 -2.99
C ASP A 66 -15.37 -19.67 -2.56
N TYR A 67 -16.39 -19.21 -1.84
CA TYR A 67 -16.39 -17.87 -1.25
C TYR A 67 -15.17 -17.67 -0.34
N ASN A 68 -14.92 -18.61 0.59
CA ASN A 68 -13.79 -18.50 1.50
C ASN A 68 -12.42 -18.56 0.80
N ALA A 69 -12.31 -19.35 -0.28
CA ALA A 69 -11.08 -19.45 -1.06
C ALA A 69 -10.71 -18.12 -1.73
N HIS A 70 -11.71 -17.37 -2.21
CA HIS A 70 -11.50 -16.14 -2.99
C HIS A 70 -11.59 -14.85 -2.16
N MET A 71 -12.28 -14.84 -1.03
CA MET A 71 -12.48 -13.60 -0.27
C MET A 71 -11.24 -13.13 0.50
N GLY A 72 -10.31 -14.04 0.82
CA GLY A 72 -9.13 -13.71 1.61
C GLY A 72 -8.04 -12.92 0.87
N PHE A 73 -8.17 -12.61 -0.43
CA PHE A 73 -7.12 -11.91 -1.17
C PHE A 73 -6.92 -10.46 -0.72
N VAL A 74 -8.00 -9.76 -0.38
CA VAL A 74 -7.95 -8.37 0.11
C VAL A 74 -7.21 -8.31 1.46
N ASP A 75 -7.61 -9.15 2.40
CA ASP A 75 -6.95 -9.23 3.71
C ASP A 75 -5.46 -9.62 3.58
N LYS A 76 -5.12 -10.49 2.64
CA LYS A 76 -3.73 -10.87 2.34
C LYS A 76 -2.94 -9.67 1.84
N SER A 77 -3.45 -8.89 0.88
CA SER A 77 -2.77 -7.68 0.40
C SER A 77 -2.62 -6.64 1.50
N ASP A 78 -3.67 -6.41 2.29
CA ASP A 78 -3.65 -5.44 3.39
C ASP A 78 -2.64 -5.83 4.47
N ARG A 79 -2.55 -7.12 4.80
CA ARG A 79 -1.53 -7.65 5.71
C ARG A 79 -0.12 -7.47 5.15
N MET A 80 0.10 -7.72 3.86
CA MET A 80 1.41 -7.51 3.21
C MET A 80 1.83 -6.05 3.23
N VAL A 81 0.90 -5.12 2.96
CA VAL A 81 1.16 -3.68 3.07
C VAL A 81 1.51 -3.34 4.50
N ASN A 82 0.63 -3.67 5.46
CA ASN A 82 0.77 -3.32 6.88
C ASN A 82 2.03 -3.89 7.55
N SER A 83 2.53 -5.05 7.10
CA SER A 83 3.72 -5.67 7.67
C SER A 83 5.03 -4.87 7.49
N TYR A 84 5.09 -3.97 6.51
CA TYR A 84 6.28 -3.17 6.21
C TYR A 84 5.99 -1.66 6.11
N VAL A 85 4.87 -1.18 6.66
CA VAL A 85 4.58 0.26 6.67
C VAL A 85 5.57 0.95 7.61
N ILE A 86 6.37 1.87 7.06
CA ILE A 86 7.10 2.84 7.88
C ILE A 86 6.03 3.72 8.52
N ALA A 87 5.85 3.58 9.84
CA ALA A 87 4.90 4.37 10.62
C ALA A 87 5.32 5.84 10.65
N ARG A 88 4.99 6.59 9.60
CA ARG A 88 5.15 8.05 9.56
C ARG A 88 3.87 8.69 10.03
N MET A 89 3.82 9.14 11.28
CA MET A 89 2.74 10.00 11.75
C MET A 89 2.78 11.31 10.95
N THR A 90 1.81 11.51 10.07
CA THR A 90 1.70 12.74 9.28
C THR A 90 0.27 13.25 9.34
N TRP A 91 0.12 14.52 9.73
CA TRP A 91 -1.16 15.21 9.83
C TRP A 91 -1.81 15.53 8.47
N LYS A 92 -1.02 15.53 7.38
CA LYS A 92 -1.52 15.78 6.02
C LYS A 92 -1.99 14.49 5.36
N TRP A 93 -3.30 14.35 5.14
CA TRP A 93 -3.93 13.17 4.50
C TRP A 93 -3.33 12.83 3.12
N THR A 94 -2.94 13.83 2.33
CA THR A 94 -2.30 13.61 1.01
C THR A 94 -1.02 12.80 1.09
N LYS A 95 -0.18 13.03 2.12
CA LYS A 95 1.06 12.27 2.32
C LYS A 95 0.74 10.82 2.73
N LYS A 96 -0.30 10.61 3.54
CA LYS A 96 -0.77 9.27 3.91
C LYS A 96 -1.22 8.48 2.68
N LEU A 97 -1.98 9.12 1.78
CA LEU A 97 -2.41 8.52 0.51
C LEU A 97 -1.22 8.16 -0.40
N PHE A 98 -0.24 9.06 -0.53
CA PHE A 98 0.96 8.81 -1.31
C PHE A 98 1.72 7.56 -0.82
N PHE A 99 2.01 7.48 0.48
CA PHE A 99 2.73 6.33 1.03
C PHE A 99 1.93 5.03 0.91
N HIS A 100 0.61 5.08 1.11
CA HIS A 100 -0.24 3.91 0.91
C HIS A 100 -0.16 3.39 -0.53
N THR A 101 -0.27 4.29 -1.51
CA THR A 101 -0.16 3.95 -2.95
C THR A 101 1.24 3.41 -3.29
N TYR A 102 2.29 4.00 -2.71
CA TYR A 102 3.66 3.50 -2.85
C TYR A 102 3.83 2.08 -2.33
N TYR A 103 3.33 1.77 -1.13
CA TYR A 103 3.39 0.42 -0.58
C TYR A 103 2.57 -0.60 -1.38
N MET A 104 1.40 -0.22 -1.89
CA MET A 104 0.61 -1.06 -2.81
C MET A 104 1.39 -1.36 -4.09
N THR A 105 2.09 -0.38 -4.64
CA THR A 105 2.92 -0.54 -5.85
C THR A 105 4.04 -1.56 -5.62
N ILE A 106 4.70 -1.53 -4.47
CA ILE A 106 5.75 -2.51 -4.11
C ILE A 106 5.17 -3.93 -4.01
N VAL A 107 4.00 -4.09 -3.37
CA VAL A 107 3.35 -5.39 -3.27
C VAL A 107 2.95 -5.92 -4.65
N ASN A 108 2.44 -5.05 -5.52
CA ASN A 108 2.07 -5.40 -6.89
C ASN A 108 3.29 -5.78 -7.74
N SER A 109 4.42 -5.09 -7.59
CA SER A 109 5.65 -5.42 -8.32
C SER A 109 6.27 -6.73 -7.84
N ASP A 110 6.21 -7.05 -6.53
CA ASP A 110 6.62 -8.35 -5.99
C ASP A 110 5.72 -9.48 -6.53
N LEU A 111 4.41 -9.24 -6.64
CA LEU A 111 3.47 -10.20 -7.22
C LEU A 111 3.79 -10.49 -8.69
N LEU A 112 4.09 -9.45 -9.47
CA LEU A 112 4.51 -9.59 -10.87
C LEU A 112 5.86 -10.32 -10.98
N HIS A 113 6.82 -9.98 -10.13
CA HIS A 113 8.11 -10.66 -10.10
C HIS A 113 7.95 -12.16 -9.82
N LYS A 114 7.06 -12.54 -8.88
CA LYS A 114 6.73 -13.95 -8.61
C LYS A 114 6.00 -14.63 -9.76
N SER A 115 5.08 -13.94 -10.45
CA SER A 115 4.38 -14.52 -11.61
C SER A 115 5.32 -14.76 -12.79
N CYS A 116 6.40 -13.99 -12.90
CA CYS A 116 7.49 -14.21 -13.86
C CYS A 116 8.50 -15.30 -13.43
N GLY A 117 8.22 -16.09 -12.40
CA GLY A 117 9.09 -17.19 -11.94
C GLY A 117 10.14 -16.77 -10.90
N GLY A 118 10.06 -15.55 -10.39
CA GLY A 118 10.91 -15.04 -9.32
C GLY A 118 10.71 -15.78 -8.01
N LYS A 119 11.80 -16.24 -7.39
CA LYS A 119 11.78 -17.04 -6.15
C LYS A 119 12.20 -16.27 -4.90
N MET A 120 12.42 -14.96 -5.01
CA MET A 120 12.90 -14.17 -3.88
C MET A 120 11.77 -13.89 -2.88
N THR A 121 12.13 -13.78 -1.61
CA THR A 121 11.20 -13.39 -0.55
C THR A 121 10.85 -11.90 -0.69
N HIS A 122 9.63 -11.53 -0.28
CA HIS A 122 9.17 -10.13 -0.34
C HIS A 122 10.09 -9.17 0.44
N LYS A 123 10.72 -9.64 1.53
CA LYS A 123 11.73 -8.87 2.26
C LYS A 123 12.95 -8.56 1.38
N LYS A 124 13.52 -9.59 0.74
CA LYS A 124 14.70 -9.44 -0.13
C LYS A 124 14.39 -8.58 -1.35
N PHE A 125 13.18 -8.73 -1.92
CA PHE A 125 12.69 -7.88 -3.00
C PHE A 125 12.69 -6.39 -2.61
N ARG A 126 12.21 -6.08 -1.40
CA ARG A 126 12.24 -4.71 -0.86
C ARG A 126 13.64 -4.18 -0.59
N GLU A 127 14.52 -4.98 0.02
CA GLU A 127 15.90 -4.59 0.27
C GLU A 127 16.62 -4.21 -1.04
N ILE A 128 16.40 -4.98 -2.11
CA ILE A 128 16.96 -4.69 -3.45
C ILE A 128 16.35 -3.41 -4.02
N LEU A 129 15.03 -3.25 -3.97
CA LEU A 129 14.35 -2.03 -4.44
C LEU A 129 14.85 -0.78 -3.71
N GLU A 130 14.99 -0.85 -2.39
CA GLU A 130 15.48 0.27 -1.56
C GLU A 130 16.94 0.62 -1.90
N TRP A 131 17.79 -0.39 -2.10
CA TRP A 131 19.18 -0.19 -2.53
C TRP A 131 19.26 0.46 -3.91
N ASP A 132 18.49 -0.05 -4.87
CA ASP A 132 18.46 0.44 -6.25
C ASP A 132 17.99 1.90 -6.33
N LEU A 133 16.91 2.22 -5.60
CA LEU A 133 16.38 3.58 -5.51
C LEU A 133 17.36 4.56 -4.85
N THR A 134 18.07 4.14 -3.79
CA THR A 134 19.02 5.02 -3.10
C THR A 134 20.28 5.23 -3.93
N LEU A 135 20.82 4.18 -4.58
CA LEU A 135 21.98 4.27 -5.46
C LEU A 135 21.73 5.21 -6.65
N HIS A 136 20.63 5.02 -7.38
CA HIS A 136 20.29 5.87 -8.52
C HIS A 136 20.01 7.32 -8.10
N SER A 137 19.52 7.56 -6.89
CA SER A 137 19.33 8.93 -6.38
C SER A 137 20.65 9.65 -6.13
N HIS A 138 21.70 8.95 -5.70
CA HIS A 138 23.02 9.53 -5.50
C HIS A 138 23.66 9.95 -6.84
N GLU A 139 23.58 9.08 -7.85
CA GLU A 139 24.07 9.36 -9.20
C GLU A 139 23.32 10.52 -9.87
N ALA A 140 21.98 10.55 -9.78
CA ALA A 140 21.17 11.64 -10.31
C ALA A 140 21.45 12.98 -9.61
N ASN A 141 21.68 12.97 -8.29
CA ASN A 141 22.01 14.18 -7.53
C ASN A 141 23.42 14.72 -7.85
N ILE A 142 24.40 13.85 -8.13
CA ILE A 142 25.73 14.25 -8.63
C ILE A 142 25.61 14.91 -10.01
N THR A 143 24.69 14.43 -10.84
CA THR A 143 24.50 14.98 -12.19
C THR A 143 23.84 16.37 -12.15
N VAL A 144 22.96 16.62 -11.18
CA VAL A 144 22.26 17.92 -11.01
C VAL A 144 23.11 18.95 -10.25
N SER A 145 24.03 18.55 -9.38
CA SER A 145 24.91 19.48 -8.65
C SER A 145 25.91 20.22 -9.56
N GLY A 146 26.07 19.79 -10.83
CA GLY A 146 26.78 20.54 -11.87
C GLY A 146 26.01 21.74 -12.45
N ILE A 147 24.71 21.88 -12.16
CA ILE A 147 23.92 23.04 -12.59
C ILE A 147 23.68 23.94 -11.38
N SER A 148 24.55 24.93 -11.22
CA SER A 148 24.38 26.04 -10.27
C SER A 148 23.04 26.73 -10.51
N ARG A 149 22.05 26.46 -9.65
CA ARG A 149 20.85 27.29 -9.53
C ARG A 149 21.16 28.45 -8.59
N GLY A 150 21.96 29.39 -9.08
CA GLY A 150 22.13 30.69 -8.44
C GLY A 150 20.85 31.53 -8.57
N ARG A 151 20.49 32.23 -7.49
CA ARG A 151 19.59 33.39 -7.53
C ARG A 151 20.33 34.52 -8.27
N PRO A 152 19.74 35.19 -9.27
CA PRO A 152 20.42 36.33 -9.90
C PRO A 152 20.59 37.42 -8.85
N SER A 153 21.84 37.84 -8.62
CA SER A 153 22.13 39.01 -7.80
C SER A 153 21.65 40.25 -8.53
N SER A 154 20.74 41.01 -7.91
CA SER A 154 20.30 42.29 -8.42
C SER A 154 21.39 43.33 -8.17
N ALA A 155 22.29 43.51 -9.13
CA ALA A 155 23.15 44.69 -9.18
C ALA A 155 22.32 45.86 -9.75
N GLY A 156 21.91 46.79 -8.89
CA GLY A 156 21.38 48.10 -9.27
C GLY A 156 22.40 49.20 -8.95
N PRO A 157 22.47 50.30 -9.74
CA PRO A 157 23.54 51.29 -9.65
C PRO A 157 23.23 52.45 -8.68
N ASN A 158 24.30 53.02 -8.12
CA ASN A 158 24.41 54.28 -7.34
C ASN A 158 23.97 54.17 -5.88
N SER A 159 24.63 54.72 -4.85
CA SER A 159 25.67 55.74 -4.66
C SER A 159 26.24 55.52 -3.24
N CYS A 160 27.51 55.77 -2.96
CA CYS A 160 27.95 56.92 -2.17
C CYS A 160 29.49 56.97 -2.11
N VAL A 161 30.05 58.10 -2.50
CA VAL A 161 31.38 58.65 -2.14
C VAL A 161 31.02 60.00 -1.47
N PRO A 162 31.67 60.52 -0.40
CA PRO A 162 33.13 60.69 -0.29
C PRO A 162 33.70 60.49 1.14
N ALA A 163 35.01 60.47 1.36
CA ALA A 163 35.85 61.67 1.50
C ALA A 163 37.33 61.37 1.21
N VAL A 164 37.95 62.33 0.53
CA VAL A 164 39.38 62.43 0.27
C VAL A 164 40.03 63.09 1.49
N ASP A 165 41.12 62.53 2.00
CA ASP A 165 42.16 63.35 2.63
C ASP A 165 43.54 62.86 2.20
N LEU A 166 44.32 63.82 1.72
CA LEU A 166 45.57 63.63 0.99
C LEU A 166 46.65 64.40 1.75
N GLN A 167 47.51 63.71 2.50
CA GLN A 167 48.74 64.31 3.02
C GLN A 167 49.91 63.31 3.08
N ARG A 168 50.81 63.51 2.10
CA ARG A 168 52.28 63.58 2.17
C ARG A 168 53.07 62.51 2.95
N GLY A 169 53.89 61.78 2.18
CA GLY A 169 55.35 61.97 2.26
C GLY A 169 56.20 60.84 2.85
N GLY A 170 56.98 60.19 1.97
CA GLY A 170 58.36 59.72 2.25
C GLY A 170 58.57 58.25 2.67
N PRO A 171 59.45 57.49 1.97
CA PRO A 171 60.07 56.25 2.47
C PRO A 171 61.39 56.61 3.22
N PRO A 172 62.22 55.69 3.82
CA PRO A 172 62.32 54.23 3.64
C PRO A 172 62.70 53.42 4.91
N SER A 173 63.10 52.15 4.68
CA SER A 173 64.15 51.35 5.36
C SER A 173 63.87 50.54 6.64
N ASN A 174 63.94 49.21 6.42
CA ASN A 174 64.83 48.20 7.02
C ASN A 174 64.68 47.67 8.47
N GLU A 175 65.06 46.38 8.55
CA GLU A 175 65.40 45.52 9.70
C GLU A 175 64.24 44.71 10.31
N SER A 176 64.23 43.37 10.14
CA SER A 176 64.89 42.36 11.00
C SER A 176 64.33 42.43 12.42
N TYR A 177 63.67 41.42 13.00
CA TYR A 177 64.23 40.14 13.46
C TYR A 177 63.13 39.09 13.69
N GLN A 178 63.54 37.83 13.56
CA GLN A 178 62.87 36.60 14.02
C GLN A 178 62.79 36.53 15.55
N LEU A 179 61.68 35.99 16.07
CA LEU A 179 61.62 34.76 16.90
C LEU A 179 60.15 34.34 17.11
#